data_AF-A0A6C1PD41-F1
#
_entry.id   AF-A0A6C1PD41-F1
#
_cell.length_a   1.000
_cell.length_b   1.000
_cell.length_c   1.000
_cell.angle_alpha   90.00
_cell.angle_beta   90.00
_cell.angle_gamma   90.00
#
_symmetry.space_group_name_H-M   'P 1'
#
loop_
_entity.id
_entity.type
_entity.pdbx_description
1 polymer ?
#
loop_
_entity_poly.entity_id
_entity_poly.type
_entity_poly.pdbx_seq_one_letter_code
_entity_poly.pdbx_strand_id
1 'polypeptide(L)'
;MELTKATFGEPVLYNREGQFVLGDTWSCAWSDDDNVYCVIDDTPGFDMVLRPSRDRNVAIGSFGATACPDLKGEVVNGMEAFGRSSQLGADGACWKGNGITSVGGDLYLSVSRHWYHVKPYDHRQVSRDASILRSTDKGKSWSSTPYNAEPLPNPLFPGPRFAVPWFLDTGKDGGLSAPTPHGIDQYVYAVSNDGYWNNGNAIHLG
;
A
#
# COMPACT_ATOMS: atom_id res chain seq x y z
N MET A 1 -11.91 10.30 25.81
CA MET A 1 -13.16 9.72 25.33
C MET A 1 -12.89 8.23 25.15
N GLU A 2 -13.63 7.35 25.81
CA GLU A 2 -13.45 5.90 25.66
C GLU A 2 -14.38 5.43 24.53
N LEU A 3 -13.83 4.76 23.51
CA LEU A 3 -14.64 4.18 22.43
C LEU A 3 -15.37 2.95 22.99
N THR A 4 -16.64 3.10 23.36
CA THR A 4 -17.42 2.03 24.01
C THR A 4 -18.20 1.17 23.02
N LYS A 5 -18.36 1.63 21.77
CA LYS A 5 -19.09 0.90 20.72
C LYS A 5 -18.65 1.34 19.33
N ALA A 6 -18.59 0.37 18.42
CA ALA A 6 -18.58 0.60 16.98
C ALA A 6 -19.83 -0.04 16.35
N THR A 7 -20.36 0.56 15.30
CA THR A 7 -21.45 0.00 14.48
C THR A 7 -21.01 -0.02 13.03
N PHE A 8 -21.22 -1.14 12.38
CA PHE A 8 -20.93 -1.31 10.95
C PHE A 8 -22.26 -1.31 10.19
N GLY A 9 -22.28 -0.65 9.03
CA GLY A 9 -23.40 -0.76 8.09
C GLY A 9 -23.38 -2.09 7.33
N GLU A 10 -24.32 -2.24 6.40
CA GLU A 10 -24.32 -3.38 5.49
C GLU A 10 -23.05 -3.36 4.60
N PRO A 11 -22.32 -4.49 4.51
CA PRO A 11 -21.18 -4.60 3.61
C PRO A 11 -21.60 -4.37 2.15
N VAL A 12 -20.78 -3.62 1.42
CA VAL A 12 -21.01 -3.34 0.00
C VAL A 12 -20.01 -4.13 -0.82
N LEU A 13 -20.50 -4.96 -1.74
CA LEU A 13 -19.65 -5.62 -2.71
C LEU A 13 -19.29 -4.63 -3.81
N TYR A 14 -17.99 -4.32 -3.96
CA TYR A 14 -17.54 -3.44 -5.04
C TYR A 14 -17.83 -4.07 -6.41
N ASN A 15 -17.41 -5.31 -6.63
CA ASN A 15 -17.61 -6.03 -7.88
C ASN A 15 -19.09 -6.29 -8.12
N ARG A 16 -19.68 -5.56 -9.07
CA ARG A 16 -21.09 -5.61 -9.48
C ARG A 16 -21.21 -5.36 -10.97
N GLU A 17 -22.42 -5.41 -11.51
CA GLU A 17 -22.63 -5.15 -12.94
C GLU A 17 -22.05 -3.78 -13.33
N GLY A 18 -21.13 -3.78 -14.29
CA GLY A 18 -20.45 -2.57 -14.76
C GLY A 18 -19.32 -2.04 -13.87
N GLN A 19 -18.91 -2.76 -12.81
CA GLN A 19 -17.74 -2.41 -11.99
C GLN A 19 -16.94 -3.65 -11.59
N PHE A 20 -15.64 -3.62 -11.87
CA PHE A 20 -14.74 -4.74 -11.58
C PHE A 20 -13.41 -4.27 -11.00
N VAL A 21 -12.88 -5.01 -10.05
CA VAL A 21 -11.49 -4.92 -9.64
C VAL A 21 -10.96 -6.27 -9.13
N LEU A 22 -9.65 -6.45 -9.27
CA LEU A 22 -8.88 -7.62 -8.83
C LEU A 22 -7.55 -7.15 -8.24
N GLY A 23 -7.05 -7.85 -7.22
CA GLY A 23 -5.77 -7.58 -6.55
C GLY A 23 -5.80 -8.15 -5.14
N ASP A 24 -4.64 -8.34 -4.51
CA ASP A 24 -4.51 -9.01 -3.21
C ASP A 24 -4.17 -8.08 -2.03
N THR A 25 -3.67 -6.87 -2.31
CA THR A 25 -3.38 -5.84 -1.29
C THR A 25 -4.27 -4.62 -1.48
N TRP A 26 -4.81 -4.08 -0.39
CA TRP A 26 -5.72 -2.92 -0.38
C TRP A 26 -5.49 -2.03 0.85
N SER A 27 -4.28 -1.50 1.02
CA SER A 27 -4.05 -0.45 2.03
C SER A 27 -4.57 0.88 1.49
N CYS A 28 -5.25 1.67 2.32
CA CYS A 28 -5.83 2.93 1.88
C CYS A 28 -5.47 4.09 2.82
N ALA A 29 -5.51 5.30 2.29
CA ALA A 29 -5.29 6.56 2.99
C ALA A 29 -6.38 7.56 2.60
N TRP A 30 -7.07 8.12 3.58
CA TRP A 30 -8.00 9.23 3.37
C TRP A 30 -7.20 10.53 3.37
N SER A 31 -7.19 11.25 2.26
CA SER A 31 -6.38 12.45 2.08
C SER A 31 -7.14 13.74 2.40
N ASP A 32 -6.43 14.87 2.46
CA ASP A 32 -6.97 16.21 2.72
C ASP A 32 -8.05 16.65 1.70
N ASP A 33 -7.99 16.14 0.47
CA ASP A 33 -8.92 16.43 -0.62
C ASP A 33 -10.20 15.57 -0.62
N ASP A 34 -10.48 14.90 0.49
CA ASP A 34 -11.61 14.00 0.70
C ASP A 34 -11.60 12.74 -0.17
N ASN A 35 -10.52 12.48 -0.92
CA ASN A 35 -10.36 11.23 -1.64
C ASN A 35 -9.75 10.13 -0.76
N VAL A 36 -10.11 8.89 -1.05
CA VAL A 36 -9.45 7.70 -0.51
C VAL A 36 -8.54 7.12 -1.58
N TYR A 37 -7.24 7.15 -1.34
CA TYR A 37 -6.23 6.53 -2.19
C TYR A 37 -5.90 5.15 -1.66
N CYS A 38 -5.67 4.18 -2.55
CA CYS A 38 -5.29 2.83 -2.15
C CYS A 38 -4.11 2.33 -2.96
N VAL A 39 -3.22 1.59 -2.32
CA VAL A 39 -2.26 0.73 -3.02
C VAL A 39 -2.92 -0.61 -3.32
N ILE A 40 -2.74 -1.07 -4.55
CA ILE A 40 -3.35 -2.30 -5.05
C ILE A 40 -2.27 -3.14 -5.73
N ASP A 41 -2.02 -4.33 -5.20
CA ASP A 41 -1.01 -5.24 -5.74
C ASP A 41 -1.62 -6.31 -6.66
N ASP A 42 -0.80 -6.81 -7.59
CA ASP A 42 -1.15 -7.84 -8.59
C ASP A 42 -2.47 -7.56 -9.31
N THR A 43 -2.60 -6.34 -9.82
CA THR A 43 -3.87 -5.81 -10.31
C THR A 43 -3.86 -5.47 -11.80
N PRO A 44 -4.96 -5.75 -12.53
CA PRO A 44 -5.25 -5.16 -13.84
C PRO A 44 -5.86 -3.75 -13.73
N GLY A 45 -5.98 -3.19 -12.52
CA GLY A 45 -6.68 -1.94 -12.24
C GLY A 45 -8.20 -2.10 -12.23
N PHE A 46 -8.89 -1.00 -11.88
CA PHE A 46 -10.35 -0.92 -11.99
C PHE A 46 -10.80 -1.10 -13.44
N ASP A 47 -11.87 -1.87 -13.65
CA ASP A 47 -12.45 -2.18 -14.96
C ASP A 47 -11.43 -2.69 -15.99
N MET A 48 -10.37 -3.35 -15.50
CA MET A 48 -9.28 -3.92 -16.29
C MET A 48 -8.48 -2.90 -17.12
N VAL A 49 -8.49 -1.60 -16.77
CA VAL A 49 -7.88 -0.54 -17.60
C VAL A 49 -6.37 -0.71 -17.80
N LEU A 50 -5.65 -1.39 -16.90
CA LEU A 50 -4.22 -1.67 -17.07
C LEU A 50 -3.95 -2.95 -17.86
N ARG A 51 -4.92 -3.87 -17.94
CA ARG A 51 -4.78 -5.19 -18.58
C ARG A 51 -4.25 -5.16 -20.02
N PRO A 52 -4.59 -4.19 -20.90
CA PRO A 52 -4.01 -4.13 -22.25
C PRO A 52 -2.48 -4.11 -22.24
N SER A 53 -1.88 -3.61 -21.16
CA SER A 53 -0.44 -3.54 -20.92
C SER A 53 0.07 -4.54 -19.87
N ARG A 54 -0.73 -5.59 -19.58
CA ARG A 54 -0.62 -6.57 -18.49
C ARG A 54 -0.89 -5.99 -17.10
N ASP A 55 -0.98 -6.86 -16.11
CA ASP A 55 -1.23 -6.50 -14.71
C ASP A 55 0.03 -5.90 -14.07
N ARG A 56 -0.12 -5.19 -12.96
CA ARG A 56 0.97 -4.52 -12.24
C ARG A 56 1.24 -5.18 -10.91
N ASN A 57 2.52 -5.23 -10.52
CA ASN A 57 2.91 -5.67 -9.19
C ASN A 57 2.31 -4.77 -8.11
N VAL A 58 2.33 -3.46 -8.36
CA VAL A 58 1.83 -2.39 -7.50
C VAL A 58 1.08 -1.39 -8.39
N ALA A 59 -0.02 -0.82 -7.93
CA ALA A 59 -0.71 0.29 -8.57
C ALA A 59 -1.34 1.20 -7.49
N ILE A 60 -1.65 2.44 -7.86
CA ILE A 60 -2.39 3.38 -7.02
C ILE A 60 -3.78 3.54 -7.60
N GLY A 61 -4.78 3.25 -6.77
CA GLY A 61 -6.18 3.52 -7.03
C GLY A 61 -6.70 4.71 -6.21
N SER A 62 -7.87 5.21 -6.58
CA SER A 62 -8.65 6.15 -5.78
C SER A 62 -10.13 5.81 -5.90
N PHE A 63 -10.90 6.03 -4.84
CA PHE A 63 -12.38 6.05 -4.92
C PHE A 63 -12.94 7.45 -5.14
N GLY A 64 -12.07 8.44 -5.36
CA GLY A 64 -12.45 9.85 -5.41
C GLY A 64 -13.23 10.26 -4.16
N ALA A 65 -14.14 11.22 -4.34
CA ALA A 65 -15.08 11.65 -3.30
C ALA A 65 -16.34 10.75 -3.22
N THR A 66 -16.29 9.51 -3.73
CA THR A 66 -17.43 8.59 -3.62
C THR A 66 -17.50 7.95 -2.25
N ALA A 67 -18.71 7.61 -1.80
CA ALA A 67 -18.96 7.00 -0.50
C ALA A 67 -19.80 5.74 -0.66
N CYS A 68 -19.73 4.84 0.31
CA CYS A 68 -20.62 3.69 0.35
C CYS A 68 -22.11 4.13 0.34
N PRO A 69 -22.98 3.44 -0.42
CA PRO A 69 -22.71 2.25 -1.22
C PRO A 69 -22.23 2.51 -2.67
N ASP A 70 -22.15 3.75 -3.09
CA ASP A 70 -21.91 4.16 -4.49
C ASP A 70 -20.43 4.34 -4.83
N LEU A 71 -19.56 3.51 -4.26
CA LEU A 71 -18.12 3.56 -4.52
C LEU A 71 -17.83 3.40 -6.03
N LYS A 72 -16.94 4.25 -6.54
CA LYS A 72 -16.41 4.15 -7.91
C LYS A 72 -14.90 4.37 -7.88
N GLY A 73 -14.16 3.32 -8.21
CA GLY A 73 -12.72 3.32 -8.25
C GLY A 73 -12.18 3.75 -9.61
N GLU A 74 -10.99 4.35 -9.59
CA GLU A 74 -10.18 4.67 -10.76
C GLU A 74 -8.72 4.38 -10.49
N VAL A 75 -7.95 4.14 -11.55
CA VAL A 75 -6.49 4.03 -11.45
C VAL A 75 -5.88 5.43 -11.52
N VAL A 76 -5.16 5.81 -10.46
CA VAL A 76 -4.40 7.05 -10.40
C VAL A 76 -3.03 6.88 -11.06
N ASN A 77 -2.37 5.74 -10.79
CA ASN A 77 -1.03 5.46 -11.30
C ASN A 77 -0.80 3.95 -11.41
N GLY A 78 -0.38 3.47 -12.59
CA GLY A 78 -0.03 2.06 -12.80
C GLY A 78 1.31 1.64 -12.22
N MET A 79 2.11 2.57 -11.67
CA MET A 79 3.43 2.30 -11.06
C MET A 79 4.35 1.43 -11.94
N GLU A 80 4.38 1.71 -13.25
CA GLU A 80 5.07 0.92 -14.29
C GLU A 80 6.50 0.50 -13.92
N ALA A 81 7.24 1.42 -13.29
CA ALA A 81 8.61 1.24 -12.82
C ALA A 81 8.77 0.04 -11.86
N PHE A 82 7.73 -0.30 -11.10
CA PHE A 82 7.71 -1.38 -10.10
C PHE A 82 7.46 -2.76 -10.72
N GLY A 83 7.27 -2.82 -12.04
CA GLY A 83 7.15 -4.06 -12.79
C GLY A 83 5.71 -4.54 -12.94
N ARG A 84 5.57 -5.46 -13.89
CA ARG A 84 4.33 -6.17 -14.18
C ARG A 84 4.13 -7.32 -13.20
N SER A 85 2.92 -7.88 -13.10
CA SER A 85 2.62 -8.95 -12.15
C SER A 85 3.65 -10.10 -12.22
N SER A 86 4.26 -10.40 -11.07
CA SER A 86 5.34 -11.37 -10.87
C SER A 86 6.65 -11.07 -11.61
N GLN A 87 6.82 -9.88 -12.19
CA GLN A 87 8.08 -9.47 -12.80
C GLN A 87 9.14 -9.31 -11.72
N LEU A 88 10.23 -10.05 -11.88
CA LEU A 88 11.36 -10.05 -10.97
C LEU A 88 12.42 -9.03 -11.42
N GLY A 89 13.10 -8.41 -10.46
CA GLY A 89 14.35 -7.67 -10.68
C GLY A 89 15.57 -8.61 -10.62
N ALA A 90 16.77 -8.05 -10.76
CA ALA A 90 18.02 -8.82 -10.76
C ALA A 90 18.31 -9.55 -9.42
N ASP A 91 17.67 -9.12 -8.33
CA ASP A 91 17.73 -9.76 -7.01
C ASP A 91 16.80 -10.97 -6.87
N GLY A 92 15.99 -11.29 -7.89
CA GLY A 92 15.03 -12.39 -7.89
C GLY A 92 13.75 -12.12 -7.10
N ALA A 93 13.47 -10.87 -6.70
CA ALA A 93 12.23 -10.45 -6.05
C ALA A 93 11.34 -9.64 -7.01
N CYS A 94 10.07 -9.49 -6.65
CA CYS A 94 9.19 -8.45 -7.20
C CYS A 94 8.90 -7.38 -6.14
N TRP A 95 8.35 -6.25 -6.58
CA TRP A 95 7.87 -5.20 -5.67
C TRP A 95 6.48 -5.53 -5.14
N LYS A 96 6.23 -5.12 -3.89
CA LYS A 96 4.90 -5.10 -3.28
C LYS A 96 4.68 -3.80 -2.53
N GLY A 97 3.44 -3.33 -2.55
CA GLY A 97 2.96 -2.27 -1.70
C GLY A 97 2.65 -2.80 -0.30
N ASN A 98 2.89 -1.98 0.71
CA ASN A 98 2.48 -2.27 2.09
C ASN A 98 1.50 -1.20 2.55
N GLY A 99 1.81 -0.46 3.63
CA GLY A 99 1.00 0.66 4.09
C GLY A 99 1.12 1.91 3.21
N ILE A 100 -0.01 2.59 3.01
CA ILE A 100 -0.08 3.97 2.49
C ILE A 100 -0.74 4.88 3.53
N THR A 101 -0.28 6.13 3.66
CA THR A 101 -0.87 7.15 4.53
C THR A 101 -0.85 8.52 3.87
N SER A 102 -1.70 9.44 4.32
CA SER A 102 -1.72 10.85 3.90
C SER A 102 -1.34 11.72 5.08
N VAL A 103 -0.39 12.63 4.90
CA VAL A 103 0.06 13.56 5.94
C VAL A 103 0.34 14.92 5.32
N GLY A 104 -0.42 15.93 5.74
CA GLY A 104 -0.29 17.30 5.21
C GLY A 104 -0.58 17.37 3.71
N GLY A 105 -1.50 16.54 3.22
CA GLY A 105 -1.89 16.41 1.82
C GLY A 105 -0.93 15.60 0.93
N ASP A 106 0.20 15.14 1.44
CA ASP A 106 1.12 14.27 0.72
C ASP A 106 0.85 12.80 1.02
N LEU A 107 1.01 11.95 0.01
CA LEU A 107 0.91 10.50 0.19
C LEU A 107 2.28 9.89 0.45
N TYR A 108 2.35 9.01 1.44
CA TYR A 108 3.52 8.20 1.75
C TYR A 108 3.16 6.73 1.57
N LEU A 109 3.85 6.05 0.67
CA LEU A 109 3.66 4.64 0.39
C LEU A 109 4.92 3.89 0.78
N SER A 110 4.77 2.85 1.59
CA SER A 110 5.85 1.90 1.83
C SER A 110 5.80 0.76 0.83
N VAL A 111 6.98 0.36 0.35
CA VAL A 111 7.18 -0.73 -0.62
C VAL A 111 8.33 -1.62 -0.20
N SER A 112 8.33 -2.86 -0.65
CA SER A 112 9.37 -3.83 -0.30
C SER A 112 9.62 -4.85 -1.40
N ARG A 113 10.76 -5.52 -1.31
CA ARG A 113 11.15 -6.61 -2.21
C ARG A 113 10.64 -7.93 -1.65
N HIS A 114 9.91 -8.69 -2.45
CA HIS A 114 9.25 -9.93 -2.04
C HIS A 114 9.72 -11.12 -2.88
N TRP A 115 10.20 -12.18 -2.21
CA TRP A 115 10.66 -13.42 -2.83
C TRP A 115 9.60 -14.51 -2.67
N TYR A 116 8.97 -14.86 -3.79
CA TYR A 116 7.98 -15.95 -3.88
C TYR A 116 8.60 -17.34 -4.08
N HIS A 117 9.89 -17.41 -4.36
CA HIS A 117 10.55 -18.65 -4.80
C HIS A 117 11.86 -18.91 -4.06
N VAL A 118 11.90 -18.60 -2.77
CA VAL A 118 13.01 -19.07 -1.93
C VAL A 118 12.97 -20.60 -1.96
N LYS A 119 14.07 -21.25 -2.37
CA LYS A 119 14.14 -22.72 -2.43
C LYS A 119 14.81 -23.27 -1.18
N PRO A 120 14.24 -24.31 -0.53
CA PRO A 120 12.94 -24.91 -0.78
C PRO A 120 11.77 -23.96 -0.46
N TYR A 121 10.72 -23.97 -1.28
CA TYR A 121 9.53 -23.12 -1.06
C TYR A 121 8.78 -23.64 0.17
N ASP A 122 8.81 -22.86 1.23
CA ASP A 122 8.21 -23.20 2.53
C ASP A 122 6.82 -22.54 2.70
N HIS A 123 6.19 -22.15 1.60
CA HIS A 123 4.94 -21.40 1.55
C HIS A 123 4.97 -20.03 2.23
N ARG A 124 6.17 -19.50 2.55
CA ARG A 124 6.32 -18.14 3.07
C ARG A 124 6.87 -17.22 1.98
N GLN A 125 6.31 -16.03 1.94
CA GLN A 125 6.78 -14.95 1.09
C GLN A 125 7.73 -14.08 1.91
N VAL A 126 9.03 -14.22 1.65
CA VAL A 126 10.08 -13.47 2.34
C VAL A 126 10.12 -12.05 1.80
N SER A 127 10.24 -11.08 2.70
CA SER A 127 10.33 -9.65 2.41
C SER A 127 11.59 -9.04 3.01
N ARG A 128 12.23 -8.12 2.28
CA ARG A 128 13.36 -7.30 2.77
C ARG A 128 13.46 -6.01 1.97
N ASP A 129 14.39 -5.14 2.40
CA ASP A 129 14.84 -3.98 1.64
C ASP A 129 13.70 -3.02 1.31
N ALA A 130 12.98 -2.58 2.36
CA ALA A 130 11.83 -1.71 2.24
C ALA A 130 12.22 -0.24 2.12
N SER A 131 11.32 0.57 1.56
CA SER A 131 11.46 2.02 1.45
C SER A 131 10.12 2.72 1.53
N ILE A 132 10.13 4.00 1.91
CA ILE A 132 8.96 4.89 1.88
C ILE A 132 9.15 5.84 0.70
N LEU A 133 8.14 5.88 -0.15
CA LEU A 133 8.02 6.75 -1.30
C LEU A 133 7.09 7.90 -0.91
N ARG A 134 7.37 9.10 -1.42
CA ARG A 134 6.51 10.27 -1.21
C ARG A 134 5.93 10.73 -2.54
N SER A 135 4.65 11.07 -2.54
CA SER A 135 3.97 11.75 -3.62
C SER A 135 3.39 13.06 -3.11
N THR A 136 3.67 14.15 -3.83
CA THR A 136 3.13 15.50 -3.54
C THR A 136 2.04 15.91 -4.53
N ASP A 137 1.58 14.97 -5.36
CA ASP A 137 0.64 15.19 -6.47
C ASP A 137 -0.47 14.13 -6.51
N LYS A 138 -0.86 13.67 -5.30
CA LYS A 138 -1.96 12.72 -5.10
C LYS A 138 -1.74 11.36 -5.78
N GLY A 139 -0.50 10.87 -5.73
CA GLY A 139 -0.11 9.55 -6.21
C GLY A 139 0.26 9.50 -7.70
N LYS A 140 0.23 10.62 -8.43
CA LYS A 140 0.55 10.68 -9.86
C LYS A 140 2.05 10.50 -10.13
N SER A 141 2.91 10.95 -9.23
CA SER A 141 4.35 10.72 -9.26
C SER A 141 4.91 10.47 -7.85
N TRP A 142 6.08 9.84 -7.78
CA TRP A 142 6.69 9.37 -6.54
C TRP A 142 8.20 9.69 -6.48
N SER A 143 8.69 10.03 -5.29
CA SER A 143 10.05 10.53 -5.03
C SER A 143 11.18 9.55 -5.35
N SER A 144 10.90 8.25 -5.42
CA SER A 144 11.85 7.22 -5.79
C SER A 144 11.13 6.15 -6.61
N THR A 145 11.62 5.93 -7.83
CA THR A 145 11.07 4.94 -8.74
C THR A 145 12.20 4.00 -9.17
N PRO A 146 12.03 2.69 -8.98
CA PRO A 146 12.97 1.72 -9.52
C PRO A 146 12.91 1.75 -11.05
N TYR A 147 13.95 1.25 -11.71
CA TYR A 147 13.90 1.00 -13.13
C TYR A 147 13.44 -0.44 -13.38
N ASN A 148 12.32 -0.64 -14.07
CA ASN A 148 11.88 -1.95 -14.58
C ASN A 148 11.94 -3.10 -13.56
N ALA A 149 11.32 -2.91 -12.39
CA ALA A 149 11.27 -3.86 -11.28
C ALA A 149 12.58 -4.10 -10.51
N GLU A 150 13.67 -3.42 -10.85
CA GLU A 150 14.94 -3.52 -10.13
C GLU A 150 14.83 -3.05 -8.67
N PRO A 151 15.69 -3.53 -7.76
CA PRO A 151 15.73 -3.03 -6.39
C PRO A 151 16.21 -1.57 -6.34
N LEU A 152 15.77 -0.84 -5.32
CA LEU A 152 16.33 0.48 -5.03
C LEU A 152 17.77 0.31 -4.50
N PRO A 153 18.72 1.16 -4.90
CA PRO A 153 20.12 1.00 -4.52
C PRO A 153 20.37 1.21 -3.01
N ASN A 154 19.55 2.06 -2.37
CA ASN A 154 19.67 2.39 -0.95
C ASN A 154 18.27 2.30 -0.30
N PRO A 155 17.82 1.10 0.09
CA PRO A 155 16.55 0.97 0.80
C PRO A 155 16.62 1.68 2.16
N LEU A 156 15.55 2.36 2.55
CA LEU A 156 15.48 3.01 3.87
C LEU A 156 15.56 2.00 5.03
N PHE A 157 15.01 0.80 4.81
CA PHE A 157 15.02 -0.29 5.77
C PHE A 157 15.71 -1.51 5.13
N PRO A 158 17.05 -1.57 5.15
CA PRO A 158 17.79 -2.69 4.59
C PRO A 158 17.56 -3.98 5.40
N GLY A 159 17.43 -5.10 4.70
CA GLY A 159 17.24 -6.41 5.30
C GLY A 159 15.81 -6.69 5.79
N PRO A 160 15.62 -7.78 6.57
CA PRO A 160 14.29 -8.31 6.89
C PRO A 160 13.62 -7.66 8.11
N ARG A 161 14.35 -6.91 8.95
CA ARG A 161 13.87 -6.51 10.29
C ARG A 161 12.66 -5.57 10.26
N PHE A 162 12.55 -4.72 9.25
CA PHE A 162 11.45 -3.76 9.09
C PHE A 162 11.01 -3.72 7.62
N ALA A 163 10.75 -4.91 7.09
CA ALA A 163 10.62 -5.15 5.66
C ALA A 163 9.22 -4.98 5.08
N VAL A 164 8.18 -4.85 5.91
CA VAL A 164 6.79 -4.65 5.46
C VAL A 164 6.12 -3.59 6.32
N PRO A 165 6.50 -2.31 6.20
CA PRO A 165 5.92 -1.26 7.03
C PRO A 165 4.43 -1.06 6.74
N TRP A 166 3.60 -0.97 7.76
CA TRP A 166 2.19 -0.62 7.68
C TRP A 166 1.94 0.56 8.61
N PHE A 167 1.51 1.69 8.07
CA PHE A 167 1.24 2.88 8.86
C PHE A 167 0.02 2.69 9.76
N LEU A 168 0.08 3.24 10.96
CA LEU A 168 -1.09 3.36 11.82
C LEU A 168 -1.98 4.49 11.30
N ASP A 169 -3.16 4.12 10.79
CA ASP A 169 -4.14 5.10 10.30
C ASP A 169 -4.93 5.71 11.46
N THR A 170 -4.98 7.04 11.51
CA THR A 170 -5.71 7.81 12.52
C THR A 170 -6.88 8.60 11.94
N GLY A 171 -7.12 8.51 10.63
CA GLY A 171 -8.19 9.20 9.92
C GLY A 171 -7.70 10.12 8.80
N LYS A 172 -8.57 11.04 8.38
CA LYS A 172 -8.34 11.96 7.26
C LYS A 172 -7.03 12.73 7.43
N ASP A 173 -6.11 12.55 6.48
CA ASP A 173 -4.82 13.23 6.37
C ASP A 173 -3.94 13.13 7.61
N GLY A 174 -3.95 11.96 8.26
CA GLY A 174 -3.25 11.76 9.53
C GLY A 174 -3.88 12.56 10.67
N GLY A 175 -5.10 13.06 10.44
CA GLY A 175 -5.87 13.84 11.38
C GLY A 175 -6.11 13.07 12.66
N LEU A 176 -6.10 13.80 13.77
CA LEU A 176 -6.19 13.24 15.10
C LEU A 176 -7.45 13.75 15.78
N SER A 177 -8.18 12.86 16.45
CA SER A 177 -9.16 13.28 17.44
C SER A 177 -8.44 13.53 18.76
N ALA A 178 -8.65 14.71 19.37
CA ALA A 178 -8.12 14.98 20.69
C ALA A 178 -8.74 14.04 21.74
N PRO A 179 -7.99 13.58 22.76
CA PRO A 179 -6.57 13.86 23.03
C PRO A 179 -5.62 13.08 22.10
N THR A 180 -4.37 13.53 21.98
CA THR A 180 -3.31 12.90 21.18
C THR A 180 -2.35 12.08 22.07
N PRO A 181 -2.77 10.89 22.55
CA PRO A 181 -1.89 10.07 23.36
C PRO A 181 -0.69 9.61 22.54
N HIS A 182 0.44 9.38 23.21
CA HIS A 182 1.62 8.75 22.62
C HIS A 182 2.25 9.51 21.44
N GLY A 183 2.13 10.85 21.37
CA GLY A 183 2.89 11.67 20.41
C GLY A 183 2.45 11.52 18.94
N ILE A 184 1.24 11.01 18.71
CA ILE A 184 0.67 10.86 17.36
C ILE A 184 0.48 12.20 16.62
N ASP A 185 0.56 13.34 17.32
CA ASP A 185 0.61 14.71 16.78
C ASP A 185 1.98 15.10 16.20
N GLN A 186 3.02 14.31 16.46
CA GLN A 186 4.40 14.59 16.05
C GLN A 186 4.98 13.48 15.18
N TYR A 187 4.52 12.25 15.37
CA TYR A 187 5.06 11.06 14.73
C TYR A 187 3.98 10.30 13.97
N VAL A 188 4.36 9.82 12.79
CA VAL A 188 3.64 8.76 12.08
C VAL A 188 4.25 7.44 12.52
N TYR A 189 3.44 6.57 13.09
CA TYR A 189 3.88 5.24 13.51
C TYR A 189 3.69 4.23 12.38
N ALA A 190 4.62 3.29 12.27
CA ALA A 190 4.46 2.12 11.41
C ALA A 190 4.78 0.83 12.16
N VAL A 191 4.06 -0.23 11.82
CA VAL A 191 4.38 -1.59 12.27
C VAL A 191 4.93 -2.42 11.12
N SER A 192 5.91 -3.27 11.41
CA SER A 192 6.41 -4.25 10.45
C SER A 192 6.65 -5.56 11.16
N ASN A 193 6.53 -6.68 10.45
CA ASN A 193 7.02 -7.95 10.96
C ASN A 193 8.49 -8.21 10.56
N ASP A 194 9.02 -9.34 11.00
CA ASP A 194 10.40 -9.81 10.84
C ASP A 194 10.72 -10.44 9.47
N GLY A 195 10.19 -9.87 8.39
CA GLY A 195 10.67 -10.17 7.03
C GLY A 195 9.78 -11.10 6.22
N TYR A 196 8.47 -11.05 6.44
CA TYR A 196 7.50 -11.83 5.69
C TYR A 196 6.31 -10.98 5.27
N TRP A 197 5.72 -11.23 4.11
CA TRP A 197 4.48 -10.53 3.71
C TRP A 197 3.36 -10.74 4.74
N ASN A 198 3.24 -11.96 5.25
CA ASN A 198 2.31 -12.35 6.31
C ASN A 198 2.96 -13.36 7.27
N ASN A 199 2.38 -13.52 8.45
CA ASN A 199 2.76 -14.57 9.43
C ASN A 199 4.23 -14.53 9.90
N GLY A 200 4.76 -13.34 10.18
CA GLY A 200 6.05 -13.19 10.86
C GLY A 200 6.02 -13.69 12.32
N ASN A 201 7.19 -13.85 12.93
CA ASN A 201 7.35 -14.29 14.32
C ASN A 201 7.36 -13.12 15.31
N ALA A 202 7.61 -11.89 14.84
CA ALA A 202 7.67 -10.70 15.67
C ALA A 202 6.99 -9.51 14.99
N ILE A 203 6.51 -8.55 15.79
CA ILE A 203 6.03 -7.25 15.33
C ILE A 203 6.93 -6.18 15.93
N HIS A 204 7.40 -5.28 15.07
CA HIS A 204 8.21 -4.12 15.40
C HIS A 204 7.38 -2.85 15.22
N LEU A 205 7.44 -1.94 16.18
CA LEU A 205 6.93 -0.57 16.07
C LEU A 205 8.09 0.36 15.73
N GLY A 206 7.89 1.25 14.77
CA GLY A 206 8.83 2.29 14.34
C GLY A 206 8.16 3.64 14.17
#